data_AF-U3A261-F1
#
_entry.id   AF-U3A261-F1
#
_cell.length_a   1.000
_cell.length_b   1.000
_cell.length_c   1.000
_cell.angle_alpha   90.00
_cell.angle_beta   90.00
_cell.angle_gamma   90.00
#
_symmetry.space_group_name_H-M   'P 1'
#
loop_
_entity.id
_entity.type
_entity.pdbx_description
1 polymer ?
#
loop_
_entity_poly.entity_id
_entity_poly.type
_entity_poly.pdbx_seq_one_letter_code
_entity_poly.pdbx_strand_id
1 'polypeptide(L)'
;MKEYERKGLLERIGRESATVGASIPDEIELDGEPFPLREFVFETSSVERVPPDRREEVEDAKRTLRRARRERVERLEEAELDYAEGETLAEEVIGIDRALNALESLGGGDIEGEIEATEAADTKRWFTFLKKALGHDGDSSRGRGRGSGGVDGTGGTSARGRGNTSGGRR
;
A
#
# COMPACT_ATOMS: atom_id res chain seq x y z
N MET A 1 21.71 18.17 2.88
CA MET A 1 21.57 19.08 1.73
C MET A 1 21.19 20.45 2.27
N LYS A 2 21.51 21.50 1.53
CA LYS A 2 21.18 22.87 1.93
C LYS A 2 19.71 23.18 1.62
N GLU A 3 19.12 24.14 2.33
CA GLU A 3 17.70 24.48 2.18
C GLU A 3 17.31 24.87 0.74
N TYR A 4 18.19 25.57 0.00
CA TYR A 4 17.91 25.94 -1.38
C TYR A 4 17.87 24.73 -2.33
N GLU A 5 18.64 23.67 -2.03
CA GLU A 5 18.65 22.43 -2.80
C GLU A 5 17.35 21.66 -2.58
N ARG A 6 16.94 21.54 -1.32
CA ARG A 6 15.65 20.96 -0.93
C ARG A 6 14.49 21.70 -1.60
N LYS A 7 14.47 23.03 -1.54
CA LYS A 7 13.43 23.85 -2.18
C LYS A 7 13.38 23.63 -3.69
N GLY A 8 14.54 23.52 -4.35
CA GLY A 8 14.61 23.21 -5.78
C GLY A 8 14.02 21.85 -6.13
N LEU A 9 14.27 20.83 -5.32
CA LEU A 9 13.69 19.50 -5.48
C LEU A 9 12.16 19.50 -5.26
N LEU A 10 11.68 20.18 -4.22
CA LEU A 10 10.24 20.32 -3.94
C LEU A 10 9.50 21.08 -5.04
N GLU A 11 10.11 22.14 -5.58
CA GLU A 11 9.53 22.88 -6.72
C GLU A 11 9.51 21.99 -7.97
N ARG A 12 10.53 21.17 -8.20
CA ARG A 12 10.58 20.25 -9.34
C ARG A 12 9.43 19.24 -9.29
N ILE A 13 9.21 18.57 -8.15
CA ILE A 13 8.14 17.56 -8.01
C ILE A 13 6.74 18.19 -7.99
N GLY A 14 6.61 19.45 -7.59
CA GLY A 14 5.31 20.16 -7.53
C GLY A 14 4.80 20.67 -8.88
N ARG A 15 5.61 20.63 -9.94
CA ARG A 15 5.20 21.09 -11.28
C ARG A 15 4.27 20.09 -11.94
N GLU A 16 3.17 20.55 -12.52
CA GLU A 16 2.24 19.69 -13.29
C GLU A 16 2.93 18.95 -14.44
N SER A 17 3.96 19.56 -15.04
CA SER A 17 4.76 18.97 -16.12
C SER A 17 5.89 18.05 -15.64
N ALA A 18 6.07 17.83 -14.34
CA ALA A 18 7.18 17.04 -13.80
C ALA A 18 7.21 15.59 -14.31
N THR A 19 6.06 15.05 -14.69
CA THR A 19 5.92 13.68 -15.22
C THR A 19 6.18 13.57 -16.72
N VAL A 20 6.28 14.69 -17.44
CA VAL A 20 6.48 14.72 -18.90
C VAL A 20 7.94 14.40 -19.22
N GLY A 21 8.18 13.30 -19.94
CA GLY A 21 9.52 12.82 -20.26
C GLY A 21 10.26 12.15 -19.09
N ALA A 22 9.67 12.13 -17.89
CA ALA A 22 10.20 11.39 -16.77
C ALA A 22 10.01 9.88 -16.95
N SER A 23 11.00 9.11 -16.50
CA SER A 23 10.93 7.65 -16.49
C SER A 23 10.25 7.15 -15.21
N ILE A 24 9.55 6.02 -15.32
CA ILE A 24 9.03 5.31 -14.14
C ILE A 24 10.18 4.49 -13.55
N PRO A 25 10.54 4.62 -12.26
CA PRO A 25 11.51 3.76 -11.59
C PRO A 25 11.19 2.28 -11.76
N ASP A 26 12.22 1.44 -11.91
CA ASP A 26 12.05 -0.01 -12.01
C ASP A 26 11.37 -0.58 -10.76
N GLU A 27 11.83 -0.15 -9.58
CA GLU A 27 11.35 -0.58 -8.27
C GLU A 27 11.27 0.61 -7.33
N ILE A 28 10.31 0.58 -6.39
CA ILE A 28 10.22 1.50 -5.24
C ILE A 28 9.94 0.69 -3.98
N GLU A 29 10.26 1.23 -2.81
CA GLU A 29 9.84 0.62 -1.54
C GLU A 29 8.42 1.09 -1.14
N LEU A 30 7.52 0.13 -0.91
CA LEU A 30 6.17 0.33 -0.37
C LEU A 30 6.02 -0.45 0.93
N ASP A 31 5.71 0.24 2.04
CA ASP A 31 5.54 -0.37 3.37
C ASP A 31 6.73 -1.29 3.79
N GLY A 32 7.95 -0.98 3.33
CA GLY A 32 9.16 -1.76 3.63
C GLY A 32 9.43 -2.93 2.67
N GLU A 33 8.60 -3.11 1.64
CA GLU A 33 8.78 -4.15 0.62
C GLU A 33 9.12 -3.56 -0.76
N PRO A 34 9.99 -4.23 -1.54
CA PRO A 34 10.28 -3.85 -2.92
C PRO A 34 9.06 -4.05 -3.82
N PHE A 35 8.68 -2.99 -4.53
CA PHE A 35 7.56 -2.95 -5.45
C PHE A 35 8.02 -2.59 -6.88
N PRO A 36 7.89 -3.51 -7.85
CA PRO A 36 8.29 -3.28 -9.24
C PRO A 36 7.34 -2.33 -9.99
N LEU A 37 7.46 -1.03 -9.72
CA LEU A 37 6.56 0.03 -10.20
C LEU A 37 6.45 0.10 -11.73
N ARG A 38 7.57 -0.03 -12.43
CA ARG A 38 7.59 0.04 -13.90
C ARG A 38 6.79 -1.10 -14.52
N GLU A 39 7.08 -2.34 -14.10
CA GLU A 39 6.39 -3.54 -14.57
C GLU A 39 4.89 -3.43 -14.30
N PHE A 40 4.52 -3.01 -13.08
CA PHE A 40 3.13 -2.80 -12.69
C PHE A 40 2.37 -1.87 -13.65
N VAL A 41 2.96 -0.71 -13.94
CA VAL A 41 2.32 0.28 -14.82
C VAL A 41 2.25 -0.22 -16.26
N PHE A 42 3.29 -0.87 -16.76
CA PHE A 42 3.28 -1.43 -18.12
C PHE A 42 2.21 -2.51 -18.29
N GLU A 43 2.12 -3.46 -17.36
CA GLU A 43 1.08 -4.50 -17.41
C GLU A 43 -0.32 -3.90 -17.29
N THR A 44 -0.50 -2.92 -16.40
CA THR A 44 -1.82 -2.31 -16.19
C THR A 44 -2.22 -1.40 -17.35
N SER A 45 -1.28 -0.70 -17.99
CA SER A 45 -1.55 0.11 -19.19
C SER A 45 -1.69 -0.71 -20.47
N SER A 46 -1.31 -1.99 -20.45
CA SER A 46 -1.52 -2.90 -21.58
C SER A 46 -2.97 -3.38 -21.69
N VAL A 47 -3.74 -3.34 -20.59
CA VAL A 47 -5.16 -3.70 -20.63
C VAL A 47 -6.03 -2.49 -20.99
N GLU A 48 -6.93 -2.66 -21.95
CA GLU A 48 -7.83 -1.57 -22.39
C GLU A 48 -8.86 -1.19 -21.31
N ARG A 49 -9.26 -2.14 -20.46
CA ARG A 49 -10.25 -1.93 -19.40
C ARG A 49 -10.00 -2.83 -18.20
N VAL A 50 -10.08 -2.25 -17.00
CA VAL A 50 -10.03 -3.00 -15.74
C VAL A 50 -11.32 -3.80 -15.54
N PRO A 51 -11.27 -5.14 -15.39
CA PRO A 51 -12.43 -5.96 -15.08
C PRO A 51 -13.13 -5.51 -13.79
N PRO A 52 -14.47 -5.59 -13.70
CA PRO A 52 -15.22 -5.09 -12.54
C PRO A 52 -14.81 -5.76 -11.22
N ASP A 53 -14.45 -7.04 -11.23
CA ASP A 53 -13.95 -7.79 -10.08
C ASP A 53 -12.54 -7.36 -9.62
N ARG A 54 -11.86 -6.52 -10.40
CA ARG A 54 -10.49 -6.04 -10.14
C ARG A 54 -10.40 -4.53 -9.91
N ARG A 55 -11.51 -3.81 -10.02
CA ARG A 55 -11.55 -2.36 -9.79
C ARG A 55 -11.09 -2.01 -8.38
N GLU A 56 -11.51 -2.79 -7.38
CA GLU A 56 -11.10 -2.59 -5.98
C GLU A 56 -9.58 -2.75 -5.80
N GLU A 57 -8.96 -3.77 -6.40
CA GLU A 57 -7.51 -3.99 -6.33
C GLU A 57 -6.72 -2.81 -6.93
N VAL A 58 -7.20 -2.26 -8.05
CA VAL A 58 -6.58 -1.09 -8.69
C VAL A 58 -6.75 0.17 -7.83
N GLU A 59 -7.93 0.39 -7.25
CA GLU A 59 -8.15 1.52 -6.35
C GLU A 59 -7.32 1.41 -5.06
N ASP A 60 -7.10 0.20 -4.57
CA ASP A 60 -6.20 -0.08 -3.45
C ASP A 60 -4.75 0.26 -3.79
N ALA A 61 -4.25 -0.18 -4.94
CA ALA A 61 -2.92 0.16 -5.42
C ALA A 61 -2.74 1.70 -5.56
N LYS A 62 -3.73 2.39 -6.15
CA LYS A 62 -3.70 3.87 -6.25
C LYS A 62 -3.63 4.53 -4.86
N ARG A 63 -4.37 4.03 -3.88
CA ARG A 63 -4.33 4.55 -2.50
C ARG A 63 -2.97 4.35 -1.86
N THR A 64 -2.37 3.17 -2.02
CA THR A 64 -1.01 2.87 -1.52
C THR A 64 0.02 3.79 -2.17
N LEU A 65 -0.01 3.96 -3.50
CA LEU A 65 0.89 4.85 -4.21
C LEU A 65 0.74 6.32 -3.76
N ARG A 66 -0.49 6.81 -3.56
CA ARG A 66 -0.72 8.17 -3.04
C ARG A 66 -0.17 8.37 -1.63
N ARG A 67 -0.23 7.34 -0.78
CA ARG A 67 0.38 7.35 0.55
C ARG A 67 1.91 7.39 0.43
N ALA A 68 2.49 6.49 -0.35
CA ALA A 68 3.94 6.41 -0.57
C ALA A 68 4.52 7.70 -1.13
N ARG A 69 3.81 8.36 -2.07
CA ARG A 69 4.15 9.69 -2.57
C ARG A 69 4.25 10.71 -1.43
N ARG A 70 3.23 10.76 -0.57
CA ARG A 70 3.17 11.70 0.55
C ARG A 70 4.31 11.49 1.53
N GLU A 71 4.55 10.25 1.92
CA GLU A 71 5.64 9.88 2.84
C GLU A 71 7.01 10.32 2.29
N ARG A 72 7.23 10.20 0.98
CA ARG A 72 8.47 10.66 0.33
C ARG A 72 8.59 12.17 0.27
N VAL A 73 7.49 12.88 0.01
CA VAL A 73 7.46 14.35 0.06
C VAL A 73 7.77 14.84 1.47
N GLU A 74 7.11 14.28 2.49
CA GLU A 74 7.35 14.60 3.90
C GLU A 74 8.80 14.31 4.31
N ARG A 75 9.34 13.15 3.92
CA ARG A 75 10.75 12.82 4.14
C ARG A 75 11.69 13.82 3.46
N LEU A 76 11.40 14.26 2.24
CA LEU A 76 12.20 15.25 1.53
C LEU A 76 12.14 16.62 2.22
N GLU A 77 11.00 16.99 2.81
CA GLU A 77 10.78 18.23 3.56
C GLU A 77 11.52 18.24 4.91
N GLU A 78 11.40 17.14 5.67
CA GLU A 78 11.76 17.12 7.09
C GLU A 78 13.10 16.44 7.38
N ALA A 79 13.47 15.39 6.64
CA ALA A 79 14.65 14.58 6.99
C ALA A 79 15.96 15.28 6.63
N GLU A 80 16.99 15.05 7.44
CA GLU A 80 18.37 15.41 7.12
C GLU A 80 18.92 14.41 6.09
N LEU A 81 18.90 14.80 4.82
CA LEU A 81 19.34 14.00 3.67
C LEU A 81 20.49 14.68 2.98
N ASP A 82 21.40 13.95 2.34
CA ASP A 82 22.29 14.54 1.35
C ASP A 82 21.55 14.89 0.04
N TYR A 83 22.26 15.48 -0.93
CA TYR A 83 21.63 15.88 -2.19
C TYR A 83 21.20 14.67 -3.03
N ALA A 84 22.00 13.60 -3.05
CA ALA A 84 21.74 12.41 -3.85
C ALA A 84 20.53 11.63 -3.30
N GLU A 85 20.40 11.54 -1.97
CA GLU A 85 19.23 10.98 -1.31
C GLU A 85 17.96 11.79 -1.62
N GLY A 86 18.06 13.13 -1.55
CA GLY A 86 16.95 14.01 -1.91
C GLY A 86 16.55 13.92 -3.39
N GLU A 87 17.55 13.80 -4.28
CA GLU A 87 17.33 13.62 -5.71
C GLU A 87 16.61 12.30 -6.00
N THR A 88 17.03 11.21 -5.35
CA THR A 88 16.41 9.89 -5.44
C THR A 88 14.94 9.94 -5.01
N LEU A 89 14.64 10.54 -3.84
CA LEU A 89 13.25 10.68 -3.37
C LEU A 89 12.41 11.48 -4.37
N ALA A 90 12.96 12.54 -4.95
CA ALA A 90 12.25 13.35 -5.93
C ALA A 90 12.01 12.60 -7.24
N GLU A 91 12.94 11.76 -7.70
CA GLU A 91 12.74 10.87 -8.84
C GLU A 91 11.66 9.81 -8.57
N GLU A 92 11.67 9.21 -7.37
CA GLU A 92 10.63 8.27 -6.95
C GLU A 92 9.25 8.93 -6.90
N VAL A 93 9.14 10.15 -6.37
CA VAL A 93 7.87 10.91 -6.36
C VAL A 93 7.36 11.16 -7.77
N ILE A 94 8.22 11.62 -8.69
CA ILE A 94 7.84 11.85 -10.09
C ILE A 94 7.43 10.54 -10.77
N GLY A 95 8.12 9.44 -10.47
CA GLY A 95 7.79 8.10 -10.92
C GLY A 95 6.41 7.64 -10.46
N ILE A 96 6.10 7.85 -9.17
CA ILE A 96 4.80 7.54 -8.58
C ILE A 96 3.70 8.40 -9.21
N ASP A 97 3.94 9.70 -9.44
CA ASP A 97 2.96 10.59 -10.09
C ASP A 97 2.66 10.15 -11.52
N ARG A 98 3.69 9.72 -12.25
CA ARG A 98 3.54 9.14 -13.59
C ARG A 98 2.75 7.84 -13.56
N ALA A 99 3.01 6.97 -12.58
CA ALA A 99 2.26 5.73 -12.39
C ALA A 99 0.78 6.01 -12.09
N LEU A 100 0.48 6.93 -11.18
CA LEU A 100 -0.88 7.34 -10.84
C LEU A 100 -1.64 7.87 -12.06
N ASN A 101 -1.02 8.73 -12.86
CA ASN A 101 -1.62 9.25 -14.10
C ASN A 101 -1.99 8.12 -15.08
N ALA A 102 -1.13 7.12 -15.23
CA ALA A 102 -1.41 5.97 -16.09
C ALA A 102 -2.61 5.14 -15.56
N LEU A 103 -2.68 4.91 -14.25
CA LEU A 103 -3.79 4.16 -13.63
C LEU A 103 -5.12 4.93 -13.63
N GLU A 104 -5.07 6.26 -13.54
CA GLU A 104 -6.26 7.12 -13.62
C GLU A 104 -6.85 7.13 -15.03
N SER A 105 -6.02 7.11 -16.06
CA SER A 105 -6.46 7.01 -17.46
C SER A 105 -7.26 5.74 -17.74
N LEU A 106 -7.02 4.65 -17.01
CA LEU A 106 -7.72 3.37 -17.17
C LEU A 106 -9.07 3.32 -16.42
N GLY A 107 -9.24 4.16 -15.39
CA GLY A 107 -10.44 4.21 -14.55
C GLY A 107 -11.52 5.18 -15.02
N GLY A 108 -11.17 6.16 -15.87
CA GLY A 108 -12.08 7.21 -16.36
C GLY A 108 -12.99 6.81 -17.53
N GLY A 109 -12.85 5.60 -18.07
CA GLY A 109 -13.65 5.12 -19.20
C GLY A 109 -14.99 4.53 -18.81
N ASP A 110 -15.94 5.34 -18.33
CA ASP A 110 -17.39 5.04 -18.38
C ASP A 110 -17.98 5.46 -19.74
N ILE A 111 -17.29 5.12 -20.84
CA ILE A 111 -17.88 5.22 -22.18
C ILE A 111 -18.45 3.85 -22.51
N GLU A 112 -19.78 3.79 -22.38
CA GLU A 112 -20.68 2.79 -22.93
C GLU A 112 -20.24 2.42 -24.36
N GLY A 113 -19.74 1.20 -24.50
CA GLY A 113 -19.08 0.72 -25.71
C GLY A 113 -18.82 -0.77 -25.60
N GLU A 114 -19.57 -1.50 -26.42
CA GLU A 114 -19.68 -2.94 -26.59
C GLU A 114 -18.41 -3.55 -27.22
N ILE A 115 -18.21 -4.89 -27.05
CA ILE A 115 -17.32 -5.79 -27.83
C ILE A 115 -15.81 -5.71 -27.42
N GLU A 116 -15.02 -6.76 -27.18
CA GLU A 116 -15.10 -8.23 -27.28
C GLU A 116 -14.14 -8.87 -26.26
N ALA A 117 -14.41 -10.12 -25.87
CA ALA A 117 -13.58 -10.89 -24.96
C ALA A 117 -12.31 -11.43 -25.65
N THR A 118 -11.22 -10.68 -25.61
CA THR A 118 -9.86 -11.21 -25.79
C THR A 118 -9.01 -10.47 -24.77
N GLU A 119 -8.65 -11.05 -23.61
CA GLU A 119 -7.32 -11.61 -23.39
C GLU A 119 -7.25 -12.24 -21.98
N ALA A 120 -7.92 -13.38 -21.75
CA ALA A 120 -7.97 -14.01 -20.43
C ALA A 120 -6.62 -14.56 -19.91
N ALA A 121 -5.57 -14.58 -20.76
CA ALA A 121 -4.24 -15.03 -20.38
C ALA A 121 -3.41 -13.89 -19.76
N ASP A 122 -3.45 -12.69 -20.34
CA ASP A 122 -2.68 -11.53 -19.86
C ASP A 122 -3.29 -10.98 -18.57
N THR A 123 -4.63 -11.01 -18.42
CA THR A 123 -5.30 -10.66 -17.16
C THR A 123 -4.89 -11.56 -15.98
N LYS A 124 -4.62 -12.85 -16.22
CA LYS A 124 -4.19 -13.79 -15.15
C LYS A 124 -2.75 -13.57 -14.70
N ARG A 125 -1.87 -13.20 -15.63
CA ARG A 125 -0.47 -12.89 -15.35
C ARG A 125 -0.37 -11.60 -14.54
N TRP A 126 -1.06 -10.57 -15.01
CA TRP A 126 -1.25 -9.29 -14.31
C TRP A 126 -1.80 -9.46 -12.89
N PHE A 127 -2.78 -10.34 -12.71
CA PHE A 127 -3.35 -10.64 -11.38
C PHE A 127 -2.37 -11.31 -10.41
N THR A 128 -1.54 -12.23 -10.90
CA THR A 128 -0.53 -12.90 -10.05
C THR A 128 0.51 -11.89 -9.56
N PHE A 129 0.81 -10.91 -10.41
CA PHE A 129 1.66 -9.78 -10.09
C PHE A 129 0.99 -8.83 -9.08
N LEU A 130 -0.27 -8.40 -9.31
CA LEU A 130 -1.04 -7.54 -8.40
C LEU A 130 -1.09 -8.10 -6.97
N LYS A 131 -1.42 -9.38 -6.84
CA LYS A 131 -1.48 -10.06 -5.54
C LYS A 131 -0.14 -10.16 -4.82
N LYS A 132 0.95 -10.26 -5.58
CA LYS A 132 2.30 -10.34 -5.03
C LYS A 132 2.81 -8.95 -4.63
N ALA A 133 2.48 -7.94 -5.42
CA ALA A 133 2.94 -6.57 -5.25
C ALA A 133 2.10 -5.79 -4.21
N LEU A 134 0.84 -6.19 -3.99
CA LEU A 134 -0.08 -5.65 -2.99
C LEU A 134 -0.33 -6.64 -1.83
N GLY A 135 0.55 -7.62 -1.66
CA GLY A 135 0.41 -8.76 -0.74
C GLY A 135 0.39 -8.39 0.74
N HIS A 136 -0.72 -7.83 1.19
CA HIS A 136 -1.29 -7.85 2.55
C HIS A 136 -0.32 -7.93 3.74
N ASP A 137 0.14 -6.77 4.22
CA ASP A 137 0.25 -6.53 5.66
C ASP A 137 -0.85 -5.58 6.13
N GLY A 138 -2.07 -6.11 6.04
CA GLY A 138 -3.21 -5.63 6.81
C GLY A 138 -3.28 -6.22 8.23
N ASP A 139 -2.22 -6.88 8.73
CA ASP A 139 -2.14 -7.30 10.13
C ASP A 139 -1.50 -6.19 10.98
N SER A 140 -2.16 -5.03 10.99
CA SER A 140 -2.09 -4.15 12.14
C SER A 140 -3.51 -3.79 12.56
N SER A 141 -3.85 -4.18 13.79
CA SER A 141 -4.98 -3.66 14.57
C SER A 141 -6.32 -4.39 14.49
N ARG A 142 -6.36 -5.70 14.81
CA ARG A 142 -7.54 -6.25 15.53
C ARG A 142 -7.13 -7.13 16.72
N GLY A 143 -6.22 -6.60 17.55
CA GLY A 143 -6.11 -6.98 18.95
C GLY A 143 -7.39 -6.60 19.70
N ARG A 144 -8.37 -7.51 19.66
CA ARG A 144 -9.63 -7.43 20.40
C ARG A 144 -9.34 -7.67 21.89
N GLY A 145 -8.75 -6.69 22.57
CA GLY A 145 -8.54 -6.65 24.02
C GLY A 145 -9.85 -6.33 24.74
N ARG A 146 -10.74 -7.31 24.80
CA ARG A 146 -11.89 -7.34 25.70
C ARG A 146 -11.37 -7.74 27.09
N GLY A 147 -11.53 -6.88 28.10
CA GLY A 147 -11.18 -7.25 29.47
C GLY A 147 -11.40 -6.15 30.50
N SER A 148 -12.67 -5.85 30.78
CA SER A 148 -13.10 -5.31 32.08
C SER A 148 -12.74 -6.28 33.21
N GLY A 149 -12.48 -5.73 34.39
CA GLY A 149 -12.47 -6.44 35.69
C GLY A 149 -11.16 -6.20 36.41
N GLY A 150 -11.08 -5.28 37.38
CA GLY A 150 -11.84 -5.37 38.62
C GLY A 150 -10.81 -5.62 39.72
N VAL A 151 -10.34 -4.52 40.30
CA VAL A 151 -9.50 -4.53 41.48
C VAL A 151 -10.36 -4.98 42.66
N ASP A 152 -10.05 -6.13 43.26
CA ASP A 152 -10.53 -6.43 44.61
C ASP A 152 -9.50 -7.27 45.37
N GLY A 153 -9.23 -6.80 46.57
CA GLY A 153 -8.09 -7.17 47.39
C GLY A 153 -8.20 -8.57 48.00
N THR A 154 -7.03 -9.19 48.08
CA THR A 154 -6.66 -10.27 49.00
C THR A 154 -7.07 -9.98 50.45
N GLY A 155 -7.75 -10.92 51.09
CA GLY A 155 -7.75 -11.04 52.54
C GLY A 155 -8.82 -11.98 53.10
N GLY A 156 -8.38 -13.11 53.68
CA GLY A 156 -9.07 -13.65 54.85
C GLY A 156 -9.67 -15.05 54.75
N THR A 157 -8.89 -16.01 55.25
CA THR A 157 -9.28 -17.02 56.25
C THR A 157 -10.30 -18.12 55.95
N SER A 158 -9.78 -19.34 56.16
CA SER A 158 -10.36 -20.43 56.94
C SER A 158 -11.36 -21.40 56.31
N ALA A 159 -10.89 -22.65 56.35
CA ALA A 159 -11.51 -23.78 57.01
C ALA A 159 -12.34 -24.75 56.15
N ARG A 160 -11.86 -26.01 56.19
CA ARG A 160 -12.61 -27.27 56.37
C ARG A 160 -13.66 -27.57 55.28
N GLY A 161 -13.67 -28.71 54.61
CA GLY A 161 -13.00 -29.98 54.78
C GLY A 161 -13.87 -31.08 54.15
N ARG A 162 -13.27 -32.26 53.97
CA ARG A 162 -13.90 -33.59 53.93
C ARG A 162 -14.85 -33.96 52.77
N GLY A 163 -14.61 -35.17 52.26
CA GLY A 163 -15.64 -36.11 51.77
C GLY A 163 -15.62 -36.29 50.25
N ASN A 164 -14.91 -37.27 49.68
CA ASN A 164 -15.11 -38.73 49.69
C ASN A 164 -16.08 -39.23 48.61
N THR A 165 -15.60 -40.21 47.82
CA THR A 165 -16.33 -41.23 47.00
C THR A 165 -17.25 -40.69 45.90
N SER A 166 -17.46 -41.32 44.75
CA SER A 166 -17.24 -42.66 44.19
C SER A 166 -17.63 -42.51 42.70
N GLY A 167 -16.98 -43.09 41.69
CA GLY A 167 -16.94 -44.52 41.44
C GLY A 167 -18.27 -45.04 40.87
N GLY A 168 -18.33 -45.36 39.57
CA GLY A 168 -19.39 -46.18 38.96
C GLY A 168 -19.88 -45.65 37.60
N ARG A 169 -19.44 -46.24 36.47
CA ARG A 169 -20.17 -47.29 35.68
C ARG A 169 -21.43 -46.68 35.00
N ARG A 170 -21.64 -46.73 33.69
CA ARG A 170 -21.26 -47.68 32.63
C ARG A 170 -21.24 -46.93 31.29
#